data_AF-A0A498GM10-F1
#
_entry.id   AF-A0A498GM10-F1
#
_cell.length_a   1.000
_cell.length_b   1.000
_cell.length_c   1.000
_cell.angle_alpha   90.00
_cell.angle_beta   90.00
_cell.angle_gamma   90.00
#
_symmetry.space_group_name_H-M   'P 1'
#
loop_
_entity.id
_entity.type
_entity.pdbx_description
1 polymer ?
#
loop_
_entity_poly.entity_id
_entity_poly.type
_entity_poly.pdbx_seq_one_letter_code
_entity_poly.pdbx_strand_id
1 'polypeptide(L)'
;MTDETVHESQETRSRRGIASYFRRLANRLSRGEPVPADEAQTVTVDPPAESDFEVGVEREDGTVTLEIEMEWEEADGEVETEVVASKATFEVYEDNAEQYRWRLRHDNGNIIADSGEGYASKQKAKQGLESVKNNAPGAYVIDESKDEAAPDDGGSKATFELFKDSGDKARWRLRHDNGEIIADCGQGYASKQKAKQGLQSVKTNARGAPVEDAE
;
A
#
# COMPACT_ATOMS: atom_id res chain seq x y z
N MET A 1 32.60 16.83 3.95
CA MET A 1 31.15 16.64 3.75
C MET A 1 30.57 16.65 5.15
N THR A 2 29.63 17.54 5.44
CA THR A 2 28.87 17.50 6.69
C THR A 2 27.87 16.36 6.59
N ASP A 3 27.81 15.48 7.58
CA ASP A 3 26.74 14.49 7.69
C ASP A 3 25.38 15.20 7.62
N GLU A 4 24.62 14.94 6.57
CA GLU A 4 23.27 15.46 6.38
C GLU A 4 22.29 14.30 6.39
N THR A 5 21.40 14.28 7.38
CA THR A 5 20.31 13.30 7.45
C THR A 5 19.16 13.77 6.56
N VAL A 6 18.96 13.10 5.42
CA VAL A 6 17.89 13.45 4.47
C VAL A 6 16.50 13.02 4.97
N HIS A 7 16.40 11.86 5.62
CA HIS A 7 15.15 11.34 6.18
C HIS A 7 15.42 10.45 7.39
N GLU A 8 14.61 10.62 8.45
CA GLU A 8 14.59 9.73 9.61
C GLU A 8 13.13 9.49 10.01
N SER A 9 12.77 8.23 10.25
CA SER A 9 11.48 7.89 10.84
C SER A 9 11.58 6.69 11.76
N GLN A 10 10.81 6.72 12.86
CA GLN A 10 10.73 5.64 13.82
C GLN A 10 9.26 5.28 14.07
N GLU A 11 8.91 4.01 13.83
CA GLU A 11 7.56 3.52 14.01
C GLU A 11 7.56 2.10 14.57
N THR A 12 6.70 1.82 15.55
CA THR A 12 6.47 0.45 16.01
C THR A 12 5.63 -0.32 14.99
N ARG A 13 6.14 -1.46 14.52
CA ARG A 13 5.47 -2.28 13.50
C ARG A 13 5.32 -3.72 13.93
N SER A 14 4.25 -4.36 13.46
CA SER A 14 4.11 -5.80 13.56
C SER A 14 5.14 -6.51 12.66
N ARG A 15 5.46 -7.77 12.95
CA ARG A 15 6.41 -8.57 12.14
C ARG A 15 6.03 -8.62 10.66
N ARG A 16 4.73 -8.65 10.34
CA ARG A 16 4.26 -8.58 8.94
C ARG A 16 4.30 -7.18 8.37
N GLY A 17 4.10 -6.13 9.16
CA GLY A 17 4.33 -4.75 8.72
C GLY A 17 5.77 -4.61 8.21
N ILE A 18 6.73 -5.07 9.01
CA ILE A 18 8.15 -5.16 8.64
C ILE A 18 8.35 -6.02 7.39
N ALA A 19 7.81 -7.24 7.35
CA ALA A 19 7.95 -8.10 6.18
C ALA A 19 7.32 -7.53 4.89
N SER A 20 6.24 -6.76 5.01
CA SER A 20 5.58 -6.12 3.87
C SER A 20 6.38 -4.94 3.37
N TYR A 21 7.00 -4.18 4.29
CA TYR A 21 7.98 -3.15 3.95
C TYR A 21 9.18 -3.77 3.19
N PHE A 22 9.83 -4.80 3.74
CA PHE A 22 10.95 -5.46 3.05
C PHE A 22 10.58 -6.06 1.69
N ARG A 23 9.39 -6.67 1.56
CA ARG A 23 8.92 -7.14 0.23
C ARG A 23 8.75 -5.99 -0.76
N ARG A 24 8.31 -4.82 -0.31
CA ARG A 24 8.19 -3.63 -1.17
C ARG A 24 9.57 -3.19 -1.65
N LEU A 25 10.53 -3.05 -0.74
CA LEU A 25 11.91 -2.68 -1.09
C LEU A 25 12.52 -3.71 -2.04
N ALA A 26 12.46 -4.99 -1.71
CA ALA A 26 13.00 -6.08 -2.53
C ALA A 26 12.41 -6.11 -3.94
N ASN A 27 11.10 -5.88 -4.10
CA ASN A 27 10.47 -5.82 -5.42
C ASN A 27 10.98 -4.65 -6.26
N ARG A 28 11.17 -3.47 -5.66
CA ARG A 28 11.68 -2.28 -6.37
C ARG A 28 13.16 -2.42 -6.73
N LEU A 29 13.99 -2.84 -5.78
CA LEU A 29 15.39 -3.19 -6.00
C LEU A 29 15.55 -4.19 -7.16
N SER A 30 14.74 -5.26 -7.18
CA SER A 30 14.80 -6.27 -8.25
C SER A 30 14.47 -5.74 -9.65
N ARG A 31 13.83 -4.57 -9.73
CA ARG A 31 13.42 -3.92 -10.98
C ARG A 31 14.29 -2.71 -11.34
N GLY A 32 15.24 -2.32 -10.48
CA GLY A 32 15.95 -1.05 -10.59
C GLY A 32 14.99 0.15 -10.56
N GLU A 33 13.95 0.08 -9.71
CA GLU A 33 13.04 1.20 -9.46
C GLU A 33 13.45 1.92 -8.17
N PRO A 34 13.31 3.26 -8.08
CA PRO A 34 13.61 4.01 -6.87
C PRO A 34 12.87 3.45 -5.65
N VAL A 35 13.59 3.27 -4.55
CA VAL A 35 13.15 2.64 -3.32
C VAL A 35 12.63 3.71 -2.36
N PRO A 36 11.40 3.59 -1.82
CA PRO A 36 10.90 4.56 -0.85
C PRO A 36 11.62 4.41 0.50
N ALA A 37 12.19 5.50 1.00
CA ALA A 37 12.82 5.60 2.32
C ALA A 37 11.79 5.84 3.44
N ASP A 38 10.55 6.21 3.08
CA ASP A 38 9.46 6.48 4.01
C ASP A 38 8.17 5.75 3.60
N GLU A 39 7.21 5.70 4.53
CA GLU A 39 5.94 5.02 4.26
C GLU A 39 4.96 5.79 3.40
N ALA A 40 5.01 7.13 3.42
CA ALA A 40 4.22 7.93 2.52
C ALA A 40 4.76 7.85 1.08
N GLN A 41 5.95 7.26 0.89
CA GLN A 41 6.67 7.15 -0.37
C GLN A 41 6.90 8.52 -1.01
N THR A 42 7.25 9.48 -0.15
CA THR A 42 7.56 10.87 -0.47
C THR A 42 9.06 11.13 -0.58
N VAL A 43 9.87 10.21 -0.06
CA VAL A 43 11.32 10.21 -0.17
C VAL A 43 11.72 8.91 -0.85
N THR A 44 12.40 9.00 -1.98
CA THR A 44 12.92 7.83 -2.70
C THR A 44 14.42 7.93 -2.91
N VAL A 45 15.07 6.78 -2.85
CA VAL A 45 16.50 6.62 -3.16
C VAL A 45 16.65 5.68 -4.35
N ASP A 46 17.56 5.96 -5.27
CA ASP A 46 17.82 5.13 -6.45
C ASP A 46 19.19 4.43 -6.33
N PRO A 47 19.25 3.26 -5.68
CA PRO A 47 20.51 2.59 -5.45
C PRO A 47 21.07 1.97 -6.75
N PRO A 48 22.40 1.98 -6.95
CA PRO A 48 23.03 1.39 -8.12
C PRO A 48 22.86 -0.14 -8.17
N ALA A 49 23.23 -0.74 -9.30
CA ALA A 49 23.13 -2.19 -9.51
C ALA A 49 23.99 -3.01 -8.52
N GLU A 50 25.04 -2.40 -7.96
CA GLU A 50 25.92 -2.98 -6.95
C GLU A 50 26.14 -1.92 -5.86
N SER A 51 25.94 -2.30 -4.60
CA SER A 51 26.10 -1.45 -3.41
C SER A 51 26.73 -2.26 -2.29
N ASP A 52 27.43 -1.59 -1.38
CA ASP A 52 27.89 -2.21 -0.14
C ASP A 52 26.69 -2.45 0.78
N PHE A 53 26.64 -3.62 1.41
CA PHE A 53 25.51 -4.04 2.23
C PHE A 53 25.99 -4.70 3.52
N GLU A 54 25.59 -4.14 4.65
CA GLU A 54 25.96 -4.61 5.99
C GLU A 54 24.72 -5.03 6.79
N VAL A 55 24.88 -6.09 7.59
CA VAL A 55 23.85 -6.57 8.52
C VAL A 55 24.48 -6.73 9.89
N GLY A 56 24.12 -5.84 10.81
CA GLY A 56 24.55 -5.85 12.20
C GLY A 56 23.50 -6.46 13.13
N VAL A 57 23.94 -7.15 14.18
CA VAL A 57 23.05 -7.56 15.28
C VAL A 57 23.71 -7.26 16.61
N GLU A 58 23.08 -6.39 17.38
CA GLU A 58 23.57 -5.95 18.68
C GLU A 58 22.68 -6.43 19.82
N ARG A 59 23.28 -6.57 21.01
CA ARG A 59 22.56 -6.87 22.25
C ARG A 59 23.09 -6.02 23.39
N GLU A 60 22.25 -5.10 23.86
CA GLU A 60 22.56 -4.21 24.97
C GLU A 60 21.33 -4.03 25.86
N ASP A 61 21.50 -4.07 27.19
CA ASP A 61 20.45 -3.85 28.19
C ASP A 61 19.13 -4.63 27.97
N GLY A 62 19.24 -5.87 27.48
CA GLY A 62 18.08 -6.74 27.21
C GLY A 62 17.34 -6.40 25.90
N THR A 63 17.82 -5.43 25.14
CA THR A 63 17.35 -5.07 23.80
C THR A 63 18.17 -5.83 22.75
N VAL A 64 17.52 -6.22 21.66
CA VAL A 64 18.18 -6.76 20.46
C VAL A 64 17.92 -5.79 19.32
N THR A 65 18.98 -5.31 18.70
CA THR A 65 18.93 -4.43 17.54
C THR A 65 19.39 -5.22 16.31
N LEU A 66 18.61 -5.15 15.23
CA LEU A 66 19.01 -5.65 13.92
C LEU A 66 19.15 -4.42 13.02
N GLU A 67 20.36 -4.19 12.54
CA GLU A 67 20.71 -3.07 11.66
C GLU A 67 20.91 -3.63 10.25
N ILE A 68 20.32 -2.97 9.26
CA ILE A 68 20.44 -3.32 7.85
C ILE A 68 20.80 -2.02 7.14
N GLU A 69 22.02 -1.97 6.64
CA GLU A 69 22.59 -0.78 6.05
C GLU A 69 23.02 -1.09 4.62
N MET A 70 22.79 -0.13 3.73
CA MET A 70 23.22 -0.19 2.35
C MET A 70 23.86 1.15 2.02
N GLU A 71 25.09 1.11 1.53
CA GLU A 71 25.92 2.28 1.27
C GLU A 71 26.41 2.26 -0.18
N TRP A 72 26.43 3.42 -0.81
CA TRP A 72 26.96 3.62 -2.15
C TRP A 72 27.46 5.06 -2.31
N GLU A 73 28.32 5.30 -3.30
CA GLU A 73 28.76 6.65 -3.64
C GLU A 73 27.61 7.41 -4.32
N GLU A 74 27.24 8.58 -3.76
CA GLU A 74 26.17 9.41 -4.30
C GLU A 74 26.50 9.93 -5.70
N ALA A 75 25.65 9.61 -6.68
CA ALA A 75 25.63 10.26 -7.99
C ALA A 75 24.50 11.31 -8.08
N ASP A 76 24.64 12.28 -8.98
CA ASP A 76 23.67 13.37 -9.16
C ASP A 76 22.23 12.83 -9.36
N GLY A 77 21.32 13.17 -8.45
CA GLY A 77 19.88 12.87 -8.55
C GLY A 77 19.41 11.57 -7.89
N GLU A 78 20.25 10.91 -7.08
CA GLU A 78 19.90 9.62 -6.45
C GLU A 78 18.96 9.72 -5.24
N VAL A 79 18.80 10.91 -4.65
CA VAL A 79 17.83 11.13 -3.57
C VAL A 79 16.80 12.16 -4.00
N GLU A 80 15.59 11.69 -4.25
CA GLU A 80 14.47 12.56 -4.60
C GLU A 80 13.58 12.75 -3.36
N THR A 81 13.47 14.00 -2.92
CA THR A 81 12.52 14.42 -1.88
C THR A 81 11.28 15.01 -2.55
N GLU A 82 10.10 14.76 -1.98
CA GLU A 82 8.79 15.19 -2.49
C GLU A 82 8.28 14.47 -3.76
N VAL A 83 8.69 13.22 -4.00
CA VAL A 83 8.16 12.41 -5.12
C VAL A 83 6.83 11.76 -4.74
N VAL A 84 5.86 11.74 -5.64
CA VAL A 84 4.70 10.86 -5.51
C VAL A 84 5.03 9.51 -6.14
N ALA A 85 5.58 8.57 -5.36
CA ALA A 85 5.96 7.27 -5.92
C ALA A 85 4.74 6.39 -6.30
N SER A 86 3.53 6.78 -5.87
CA SER A 86 2.28 6.15 -6.27
C SER A 86 1.95 6.49 -7.72
N LYS A 87 1.59 5.47 -8.50
CA LYS A 87 1.06 5.63 -9.88
C LYS A 87 -0.47 5.74 -9.91
N ALA A 88 -1.06 6.20 -8.81
CA ALA A 88 -2.50 6.31 -8.64
C ALA A 88 -2.87 7.45 -7.68
N THR A 89 -4.06 8.01 -7.90
CA THR A 89 -4.65 9.13 -7.17
C THR A 89 -6.02 8.74 -6.61
N PHE A 90 -6.28 9.09 -5.34
CA PHE A 90 -7.63 9.04 -4.78
C PHE A 90 -8.42 10.27 -5.24
N GLU A 91 -9.55 10.04 -5.89
CA GLU A 91 -10.50 11.07 -6.29
C GLU A 91 -11.74 10.98 -5.40
N VAL A 92 -12.04 12.03 -4.65
CA VAL A 92 -13.24 12.16 -3.81
C VAL A 92 -14.27 12.98 -4.56
N TYR A 93 -15.47 12.45 -4.79
CA TYR A 93 -16.52 13.08 -5.59
C TYR A 93 -17.89 12.87 -4.97
N GLU A 94 -18.85 13.72 -5.34
CA GLU A 94 -20.26 13.56 -5.01
C GLU A 94 -20.97 12.83 -6.16
N ASP A 95 -21.76 11.80 -5.86
CA ASP A 95 -22.52 11.08 -6.87
C ASP A 95 -23.89 11.72 -7.15
N ASN A 96 -24.61 11.20 -8.14
CA ASN A 96 -25.95 11.70 -8.48
C ASN A 96 -27.01 11.51 -7.39
N ALA A 97 -26.70 10.75 -6.33
CA ALA A 97 -27.56 10.54 -5.18
C ALA A 97 -27.13 11.43 -3.99
N GLU A 98 -26.32 12.46 -4.23
CA GLU A 98 -25.81 13.40 -3.22
C GLU A 98 -25.00 12.68 -2.13
N GLN A 99 -24.39 11.53 -2.48
CA GLN A 99 -23.51 10.78 -1.59
C GLN A 99 -22.06 10.96 -2.00
N TYR A 100 -21.18 11.12 -1.02
CA TYR A 100 -19.75 11.22 -1.27
C TYR A 100 -19.13 9.85 -1.48
N ARG A 101 -18.33 9.71 -2.52
CA ARG A 101 -17.57 8.48 -2.82
C ARG A 101 -16.11 8.83 -3.00
N TRP A 102 -15.28 7.81 -2.96
CA TRP A 102 -13.92 7.91 -3.44
C TRP A 102 -13.64 6.78 -4.43
N ARG A 103 -12.70 7.03 -5.34
CA ARG A 103 -12.13 6.02 -6.23
C ARG A 103 -10.62 6.19 -6.32
N LEU A 104 -9.88 5.11 -6.38
CA LEU A 104 -8.44 5.11 -6.63
C LEU A 104 -8.22 4.86 -8.12
N ARG A 105 -7.74 5.89 -8.83
CA ARG A 105 -7.46 5.83 -10.26
C ARG A 105 -5.96 5.70 -10.50
N HIS A 106 -5.55 4.69 -11.23
CA HIS A 106 -4.18 4.57 -11.72
C HIS A 106 -3.94 5.54 -12.89
N ASP A 107 -2.72 6.05 -13.07
CA ASP A 107 -2.29 6.94 -14.16
C ASP A 107 -2.63 6.43 -15.57
N ASN A 108 -2.81 5.11 -15.74
CA ASN A 108 -3.25 4.52 -17.00
C ASN A 108 -4.77 4.66 -17.26
N GLY A 109 -5.48 5.40 -16.39
CA GLY A 109 -6.91 5.68 -16.45
C GLY A 109 -7.80 4.68 -15.72
N ASN A 110 -7.29 3.50 -15.35
CA ASN A 110 -8.10 2.46 -14.72
C ASN A 110 -8.44 2.79 -13.26
N ILE A 111 -9.71 2.60 -12.90
CA ILE A 111 -10.11 2.57 -11.49
C ILE A 111 -9.70 1.21 -10.92
N ILE A 112 -8.82 1.24 -9.93
CA ILE A 112 -8.30 0.03 -9.28
C ILE A 112 -8.98 -0.27 -7.95
N ALA A 113 -9.65 0.70 -7.33
CA ALA A 113 -10.49 0.51 -6.13
C ALA A 113 -11.54 1.61 -6.03
N ASP A 114 -12.63 1.36 -5.33
CA ASP A 114 -13.59 2.38 -4.91
C ASP A 114 -14.21 2.06 -3.54
N SER A 115 -14.98 3.00 -3.02
CA SER A 115 -15.60 2.89 -1.69
C SER A 115 -16.66 1.80 -1.57
N GLY A 116 -17.18 1.26 -2.67
CA GLY A 116 -18.29 0.30 -2.71
C GLY A 116 -19.65 0.89 -2.32
N GLU A 117 -19.66 1.86 -1.41
CA GLU A 117 -20.83 2.57 -0.91
C GLU A 117 -20.64 4.08 -0.90
N GLY A 118 -21.76 4.80 -0.80
CA GLY A 118 -21.80 6.26 -0.66
C GLY A 118 -21.79 6.70 0.80
N TYR A 119 -20.98 7.70 1.12
CA TYR A 119 -20.88 8.30 2.43
C TYR A 119 -21.77 9.55 2.54
N ALA A 120 -22.29 9.78 3.75
CA ALA A 120 -23.11 10.95 4.05
C ALA A 120 -22.33 12.29 4.06
N SER A 121 -20.99 12.25 4.03
CA SER A 121 -20.18 13.47 3.95
C SER A 121 -18.80 13.20 3.35
N LYS A 122 -18.23 14.24 2.75
CA LYS A 122 -16.86 14.23 2.21
C LYS A 122 -15.82 13.83 3.25
N GLN A 123 -15.98 14.29 4.48
CA GLN A 123 -15.09 13.92 5.59
C GLN A 123 -15.12 12.41 5.87
N LYS A 124 -16.31 11.78 5.84
CA LYS A 124 -16.45 10.33 6.01
C LYS A 124 -15.81 9.56 4.85
N ALA A 125 -15.98 10.04 3.62
CA ALA A 125 -15.29 9.46 2.47
C ALA A 125 -13.76 9.53 2.61
N LYS A 126 -13.22 10.67 3.08
CA LYS A 126 -11.79 10.81 3.40
C LYS A 126 -11.34 9.88 4.53
N GLN A 127 -12.15 9.66 5.56
CA GLN A 127 -11.84 8.66 6.58
C GLN A 127 -11.80 7.23 6.02
N GLY A 128 -12.73 6.91 5.11
CA GLY A 128 -12.75 5.63 4.41
C GLY A 128 -11.47 5.37 3.62
N LEU A 129 -11.04 6.31 2.78
CA LEU A 129 -9.80 6.14 2.00
C LEU A 129 -8.54 6.11 2.89
N GLU A 130 -8.50 6.85 4.00
CA GLU A 130 -7.39 6.75 4.96
C GLU A 130 -7.32 5.37 5.62
N SER A 131 -8.47 4.72 5.87
CA SER A 131 -8.50 3.32 6.31
C SER A 131 -7.86 2.40 5.26
N VAL A 132 -8.11 2.63 3.97
CA VAL A 132 -7.49 1.87 2.88
C VAL A 132 -5.98 2.11 2.82
N LYS A 133 -5.51 3.36 2.92
CA LYS A 133 -4.08 3.69 2.93
C LYS A 133 -3.31 2.93 4.01
N ASN A 134 -3.89 2.86 5.20
CA ASN A 134 -3.27 2.23 6.36
C ASN A 134 -3.32 0.69 6.29
N ASN A 135 -4.40 0.12 5.76
CA ASN A 135 -4.61 -1.32 5.85
C ASN A 135 -4.23 -2.09 4.58
N ALA A 136 -4.46 -1.54 3.38
CA ALA A 136 -4.26 -2.29 2.14
C ALA A 136 -2.85 -2.88 1.99
N PRO A 137 -1.73 -2.14 2.22
CA PRO A 137 -0.39 -2.67 1.97
C PRO A 137 -0.05 -3.94 2.77
N GLY A 138 -0.56 -4.04 4.00
CA GLY A 138 -0.33 -5.16 4.91
C GLY A 138 -1.39 -6.26 4.88
N ALA A 139 -2.54 -6.02 4.25
CA ALA A 139 -3.70 -6.90 4.32
C ALA A 139 -3.41 -8.33 3.86
N TYR A 140 -4.05 -9.30 4.50
CA TYR A 140 -4.08 -10.67 4.00
C TYR A 140 -4.88 -10.76 2.71
N VAL A 141 -4.68 -11.83 1.95
CA VAL A 141 -5.50 -12.14 0.78
C VAL A 141 -6.01 -13.56 0.98
N ILE A 142 -7.31 -13.71 1.12
CA ILE A 142 -7.98 -15.01 1.22
C ILE A 142 -8.84 -15.25 -0.01
N ASP A 143 -9.01 -16.50 -0.39
CA ASP A 143 -9.95 -16.92 -1.42
C ASP A 143 -11.16 -17.55 -0.74
N GLU A 144 -12.33 -16.91 -0.80
CA GLU A 144 -13.54 -17.36 -0.08
C GLU A 144 -13.97 -18.76 -0.51
N SER A 145 -13.58 -19.22 -1.69
CA SER A 145 -13.89 -20.58 -2.14
C SER A 145 -12.98 -21.66 -1.55
N LYS A 146 -11.97 -21.29 -0.76
CA LYS A 146 -10.95 -22.22 -0.24
C LYS A 146 -11.05 -22.49 1.26
N ASP A 147 -12.07 -21.96 1.94
CA ASP A 147 -12.22 -22.08 3.40
C ASP A 147 -10.92 -21.68 4.14
N GLU A 148 -10.31 -20.59 3.67
CA GLU A 148 -9.07 -20.03 4.21
C GLU A 148 -9.42 -18.84 5.11
N ALA A 149 -9.01 -18.91 6.38
CA ALA A 149 -9.07 -17.75 7.29
C ALA A 149 -7.78 -16.92 7.19
N ALA A 150 -7.90 -15.62 7.37
CA ALA A 150 -6.72 -14.78 7.61
C ALA A 150 -6.06 -15.22 8.93
N PRO A 151 -4.73 -15.34 8.99
CA PRO A 151 -4.04 -15.59 10.25
C PRO A 151 -4.36 -14.52 11.30
N ASP A 152 -4.58 -14.97 12.55
CA ASP A 152 -4.91 -14.08 13.68
C ASP A 152 -3.76 -13.15 14.08
N ASP A 153 -2.52 -13.47 13.71
CA ASP A 153 -1.33 -12.72 14.09
C ASP A 153 -0.61 -12.07 12.90
N GLY A 154 -0.09 -10.88 13.18
CA GLY A 154 0.75 -10.09 12.31
C GLY A 154 0.03 -9.72 11.02
N GLY A 155 -1.08 -9.00 11.07
CA GLY A 155 -1.80 -8.43 9.91
C GLY A 155 -1.84 -6.90 9.92
N SER A 156 -2.34 -6.27 8.85
CA SER A 156 -3.12 -5.05 9.05
C SER A 156 -4.47 -5.43 9.66
N LYS A 157 -5.28 -4.46 10.09
CA LYS A 157 -6.63 -4.72 10.60
C LYS A 157 -7.66 -4.98 9.49
N ALA A 158 -7.20 -5.56 8.37
CA ALA A 158 -8.04 -5.80 7.21
C ALA A 158 -7.53 -6.95 6.34
N THR A 159 -8.44 -7.55 5.61
CA THR A 159 -8.21 -8.70 4.73
C THR A 159 -8.87 -8.46 3.38
N PHE A 160 -8.13 -8.69 2.29
CA PHE A 160 -8.69 -8.83 0.96
C PHE A 160 -9.38 -10.19 0.82
N GLU A 161 -10.66 -10.17 0.53
CA GLU A 161 -11.48 -11.34 0.27
C GLU A 161 -11.69 -11.46 -1.24
N LEU A 162 -11.14 -12.50 -1.87
CA LEU A 162 -11.39 -12.84 -3.26
C LEU A 162 -12.61 -13.73 -3.37
N PHE A 163 -13.59 -13.32 -4.18
CA PHE A 163 -14.85 -14.03 -4.34
C PHE A 163 -15.33 -14.02 -5.79
N LYS A 164 -16.38 -14.76 -6.08
CA LYS A 164 -17.11 -14.68 -7.34
C LYS A 164 -18.48 -14.06 -7.09
N ASP A 165 -18.90 -13.13 -7.94
CA ASP A 165 -20.26 -12.61 -7.90
C ASP A 165 -21.26 -13.57 -8.55
N SER A 166 -22.55 -13.20 -8.53
CA SER A 166 -23.63 -13.99 -9.15
C SER A 166 -23.50 -14.15 -10.67
N GLY A 167 -22.66 -13.35 -11.32
CA GLY A 167 -22.33 -13.43 -12.74
C GLY A 167 -21.05 -14.22 -13.02
N ASP A 168 -20.56 -14.99 -12.05
CA ASP A 168 -19.31 -15.77 -12.12
C ASP A 168 -18.04 -14.92 -12.34
N LYS A 169 -18.13 -13.60 -12.17
CA LYS A 169 -16.98 -12.71 -12.29
C LYS A 169 -16.19 -12.72 -11.00
N ALA A 170 -14.87 -12.80 -11.12
CA ALA A 170 -14.00 -12.69 -9.97
C ALA A 170 -14.00 -11.25 -9.45
N ARG A 171 -14.15 -11.06 -8.15
CA ARG A 171 -14.13 -9.77 -7.47
C ARG A 171 -13.24 -9.85 -6.25
N TRP A 172 -12.89 -8.70 -5.70
CA TRP A 172 -12.30 -8.62 -4.38
C TRP A 172 -12.92 -7.46 -3.62
N ARG A 173 -12.94 -7.59 -2.29
CA ARG A 173 -13.24 -6.51 -1.35
C ARG A 173 -12.22 -6.52 -0.22
N LEU A 174 -11.94 -5.36 0.35
CA LEU A 174 -11.09 -5.20 1.53
C LEU A 174 -12.00 -5.04 2.75
N ARG A 175 -12.01 -6.04 3.63
CA ARG A 175 -12.80 -6.03 4.85
C ARG A 175 -11.91 -5.69 6.04
N HIS A 176 -12.26 -4.68 6.82
CA HIS A 176 -11.62 -4.38 8.10
C HIS A 176 -12.11 -5.37 9.19
N ASP A 177 -11.31 -5.63 10.21
CA ASP A 177 -11.61 -6.62 11.27
C ASP A 177 -12.89 -6.30 12.07
N ASN A 178 -13.35 -5.05 12.03
CA ASN A 178 -14.65 -4.62 12.57
C ASN A 178 -15.86 -5.08 11.71
N GLY A 179 -15.61 -5.74 10.56
CA GLY A 179 -16.61 -6.22 9.62
C GLY A 179 -16.91 -5.28 8.45
N GLU A 180 -16.45 -4.03 8.50
CA GLU A 180 -16.71 -3.00 7.49
C GLU A 180 -15.97 -3.30 6.17
N ILE A 181 -16.64 -3.08 5.04
CA ILE A 181 -15.98 -3.11 3.73
C ILE A 181 -15.42 -1.72 3.46
N ILE A 182 -14.10 -1.61 3.49
CA ILE A 182 -13.41 -0.32 3.33
C ILE A 182 -12.95 -0.07 1.91
N ALA A 183 -13.00 -1.07 1.01
CA ALA A 183 -12.78 -0.90 -0.43
C ALA A 183 -13.38 -2.08 -1.22
N ASP A 184 -13.81 -1.83 -2.45
CA ASP A 184 -14.15 -2.86 -3.43
C ASP A 184 -13.41 -2.61 -4.76
N CYS A 185 -13.33 -3.64 -5.59
CA CYS A 185 -12.80 -3.54 -6.93
C CYS A 185 -13.66 -2.76 -7.94
N GLY A 186 -14.95 -2.53 -7.65
CA GLY A 186 -15.92 -1.84 -8.50
C GLY A 186 -16.40 -2.63 -9.71
N GLN A 187 -15.63 -3.61 -10.16
CA GLN A 187 -15.83 -4.32 -11.41
C GLN A 187 -15.57 -5.82 -11.31
N GLY A 188 -16.29 -6.59 -12.13
CA GLY A 188 -16.08 -8.01 -12.27
C GLY A 188 -14.92 -8.35 -13.21
N TYR A 189 -13.88 -9.01 -12.69
CA TYR A 189 -12.75 -9.49 -13.48
C TYR A 189 -13.07 -10.82 -14.19
N ALA A 190 -12.41 -11.02 -15.33
CA ALA A 190 -12.52 -12.27 -16.10
C ALA A 190 -11.89 -13.50 -15.39
N SER A 191 -11.03 -13.30 -14.39
CA SER A 191 -10.42 -14.40 -13.63
C SER A 191 -9.93 -13.96 -12.26
N LYS A 192 -9.79 -14.91 -11.33
CA LYS A 192 -9.19 -14.67 -10.00
C LYS A 192 -7.77 -14.13 -10.07
N GLN A 193 -7.00 -14.54 -11.07
CA GLN A 193 -5.65 -14.01 -11.30
C GLN A 193 -5.68 -12.52 -11.63
N LYS A 194 -6.62 -12.08 -12.48
CA LYS A 194 -6.79 -10.64 -12.79
C LYS A 194 -7.28 -9.86 -11.58
N ALA A 195 -8.21 -10.41 -10.78
CA ALA A 195 -8.63 -9.81 -9.52
C ALA A 195 -7.44 -9.67 -8.54
N LYS A 196 -6.58 -10.70 -8.45
CA LYS A 196 -5.33 -10.65 -7.68
C LYS A 196 -4.38 -9.57 -8.18
N GLN A 197 -4.25 -9.37 -9.49
CA GLN A 197 -3.44 -8.26 -10.02
C GLN A 197 -4.01 -6.90 -9.63
N GLY A 198 -5.34 -6.74 -9.69
CA GLY A 198 -6.04 -5.53 -9.24
C GLY A 198 -5.75 -5.19 -7.78
N LEU A 199 -5.97 -6.14 -6.85
CA LEU A 199 -5.68 -5.86 -5.43
C LEU A 199 -4.19 -5.63 -5.14
N GLN A 200 -3.27 -6.26 -5.88
CA GLN A 200 -1.84 -5.98 -5.72
C GLN A 200 -1.51 -4.55 -6.17
N SER A 201 -2.17 -4.05 -7.22
CA SER A 201 -2.06 -2.63 -7.62
C SER A 201 -2.51 -1.70 -6.49
N VAL A 202 -3.58 -2.04 -5.76
CA VAL A 202 -4.03 -1.26 -4.60
C VAL A 202 -2.99 -1.30 -3.48
N LYS A 203 -2.44 -2.47 -3.15
CA LYS A 203 -1.39 -2.62 -2.13
C LYS A 203 -0.16 -1.76 -2.38
N THR A 204 0.23 -1.62 -3.63
CA THR A 204 1.40 -0.84 -4.04
C THR A 204 1.12 0.66 -3.97
N ASN A 205 -0.02 1.10 -4.49
CA ASN A 205 -0.24 2.52 -4.75
C ASN A 205 -1.03 3.24 -3.63
N ALA A 206 -1.91 2.55 -2.88
CA ALA A 206 -2.83 3.23 -1.97
C ALA A 206 -2.12 4.14 -0.95
N ARG A 207 -1.07 3.66 -0.27
CA ARG A 207 -0.46 4.40 0.85
C ARG A 207 0.11 5.77 0.46
N GLY A 208 0.77 5.85 -0.71
CA GLY A 208 1.37 7.09 -1.22
C GLY A 208 0.50 7.85 -2.22
N ALA A 209 -0.74 7.40 -2.46
CA ALA A 209 -1.61 8.06 -3.44
C ALA A 209 -2.06 9.44 -2.94
N PRO A 210 -1.90 10.51 -3.75
CA PRO A 210 -2.44 11.83 -3.44
C PRO A 210 -3.97 11.77 -3.40
N VAL A 211 -4.57 12.76 -2.74
CA VAL A 211 -6.02 12.85 -2.60
C VAL A 211 -6.49 14.15 -3.25
N GLU A 212 -7.36 14.00 -4.23
CA GLU A 212 -7.96 15.10 -4.99
C GLU A 212 -9.46 15.12 -4.76
N ASP A 213 -10.03 16.31 -4.78
CA ASP A 213 -11.47 16.51 -4.79
C ASP A 213 -11.90 16.66 -6.25
N ALA A 214 -12.60 15.66 -6.79
CA ALA A 214 -13.09 15.67 -8.15
C ALA A 214 -14.49 16.30 -8.21
N GLU A 215 -14.71 17.09 -9.26
CA GLU A 215 -16.00 17.70 -9.60
C GLU A 215 -17.02 16.69 -10.16
#